data_AF-A0A929H166-F1
#
_entry.id   AF-A0A929H166-F1
#
_cell.length_a   1.000
_cell.length_b   1.000
_cell.length_c   1.000
_cell.angle_alpha   90.00
_cell.angle_beta   90.00
_cell.angle_gamma   90.00
#
_symmetry.space_group_name_H-M   'P 1'
#
loop_
_entity.id
_entity.type
_entity.pdbx_description
1 polymer ?
#
loop_
_entity_poly.entity_id
_entity_poly.type
_entity_poly.pdbx_seq_one_letter_code
_entity_poly.pdbx_strand_id
1 'polypeptide(L)'
;MSPQAAEAQIEVQIDEQFQTRASPEPLRQAALATLTRQQVEGVCELTVVVTGDDVLHDLNRRHRDVDAPTDVLAFPDATRGPFVAAPGLPRYLGDVIVSFPRASAQAAEAGHDTQAELQLLVVHGVLHLLGYDDVTEEQRARMWDAQSEILQALGVEAHPPLSNTR
;
A
#
# COMPACT_ATOMS: atom_id res chain seq x y z
N MET A 1 2.69 20.57 -21.97
CA MET A 1 1.51 20.30 -21.12
C MET A 1 2.05 19.77 -19.82
N SER A 2 1.97 20.52 -18.73
CA SER A 2 2.42 20.05 -17.42
C SER A 2 1.54 18.87 -17.01
N PRO A 3 2.09 17.75 -16.49
CA PRO A 3 1.26 16.68 -15.96
C PRO A 3 0.37 17.26 -14.86
N GLN A 4 -0.93 17.16 -15.03
CA GLN A 4 -1.87 17.51 -13.98
C GLN A 4 -1.68 16.44 -12.91
N ALA A 5 -1.17 16.82 -11.74
CA ALA A 5 -0.99 15.88 -10.63
C ALA A 5 -2.33 15.21 -10.33
N ALA A 6 -2.30 13.91 -9.99
CA ALA A 6 -3.50 13.19 -9.58
C ALA A 6 -4.15 13.95 -8.42
N GLU A 7 -5.43 14.33 -8.57
CA GLU A 7 -6.23 14.80 -7.45
C GLU A 7 -6.66 13.56 -6.65
N ALA A 8 -5.90 13.21 -5.62
CA ALA A 8 -6.12 12.01 -4.82
C ALA A 8 -6.71 12.36 -3.45
N GLN A 9 -7.85 11.75 -3.12
CA GLN A 9 -8.40 11.72 -1.78
C GLN A 9 -7.90 10.46 -1.07
N ILE A 10 -6.97 10.65 -0.14
CA ILE A 10 -6.37 9.53 0.60
C ILE A 10 -6.87 9.59 2.03
N GLU A 11 -7.65 8.61 2.46
CA GLU A 11 -8.01 8.47 3.86
C GLU A 11 -6.98 7.59 4.57
N VAL A 12 -6.53 7.99 5.76
CA VAL A 12 -5.60 7.19 6.56
C VAL A 12 -6.21 7.01 7.96
N GLN A 13 -6.51 5.76 8.31
CA GLN A 13 -7.03 5.36 9.60
C GLN A 13 -5.97 4.54 10.32
N ILE A 14 -5.72 4.89 11.58
CA ILE A 14 -4.77 4.18 12.44
C ILE A 14 -5.50 3.85 13.73
N ASP A 15 -5.56 2.58 14.09
CA ASP A 15 -6.17 2.15 15.35
C ASP A 15 -5.54 2.90 16.54
N GLU A 16 -6.36 3.24 17.54
CA GLU A 16 -5.95 4.05 18.70
C GLU A 16 -4.67 3.54 19.37
N GLN A 17 -4.49 2.22 19.44
CA GLN A 17 -3.32 1.56 20.02
C GLN A 17 -1.99 1.81 19.26
N PHE A 18 -2.04 2.27 18.01
CA PHE A 18 -0.87 2.52 17.16
C PHE A 18 -0.65 4.00 16.84
N GLN A 19 -1.58 4.89 17.17
CA GLN A 19 -1.50 6.33 16.83
C GLN A 19 -0.28 7.06 17.42
N THR A 20 0.32 6.55 18.51
CA THR A 20 1.54 7.12 19.10
C THR A 20 2.83 6.60 18.46
N ARG A 21 2.74 5.54 17.65
CA ARG A 21 3.87 4.82 17.04
C ARG A 21 3.85 4.84 15.52
N ALA A 22 2.74 5.26 14.91
CA ALA A 22 2.58 5.45 13.48
C ALA A 22 1.97 6.83 13.21
N SER A 23 2.46 7.49 12.16
CA SER A 23 1.93 8.79 11.72
C SER A 23 1.16 8.65 10.41
N PRO A 24 0.01 9.33 10.23
CA PRO A 24 -0.78 9.23 9.00
C PRO A 24 -0.14 9.97 7.82
N GLU A 25 0.61 11.05 8.09
CA GLU A 25 1.14 11.90 7.02
C GLU A 25 2.15 11.18 6.11
N PRO A 26 3.18 10.46 6.63
CA PRO A 26 4.10 9.74 5.74
C PRO A 26 3.42 8.62 4.94
N LEU A 27 2.35 8.02 5.47
CA LEU A 27 1.56 7.00 4.76
C LEU A 27 0.75 7.62 3.61
N ARG A 28 0.15 8.80 3.86
CA ARG A 28 -0.50 9.61 2.82
C ARG A 28 0.49 9.97 1.72
N GLN A 29 1.70 10.40 2.08
CA GLN A 29 2.75 10.74 1.11
C GLN A 29 3.19 9.50 0.31
N ALA A 30 3.31 8.34 0.96
CA ALA A 30 3.64 7.09 0.29
C ALA A 30 2.59 6.72 -0.77
N ALA A 31 1.30 6.75 -0.41
CA ALA A 31 0.21 6.50 -1.34
C ALA A 31 0.18 7.53 -2.49
N LEU A 32 0.29 8.82 -2.20
CA LEU A 32 0.29 9.89 -3.20
C LEU A 32 1.47 9.77 -4.18
N ALA A 33 2.66 9.48 -3.66
CA ALA A 33 3.86 9.29 -4.48
C ALA A 33 3.70 8.09 -5.42
N THR A 34 3.12 6.98 -4.94
CA THR A 34 2.79 5.83 -5.79
C THR A 34 1.85 6.24 -6.94
N LEU A 35 0.72 6.89 -6.63
CA LEU A 35 -0.24 7.33 -7.65
C LEU A 35 0.41 8.28 -8.67
N THR A 36 1.22 9.22 -8.20
CA THR A 36 1.90 10.20 -9.06
C THR A 36 2.93 9.53 -9.98
N ARG A 37 3.74 8.62 -9.44
CA ARG A 37 4.77 7.92 -10.20
C ARG A 37 4.20 6.93 -11.20
N GLN A 38 3.07 6.31 -10.86
CA GLN A 38 2.32 5.44 -11.77
C GLN A 38 1.42 6.22 -12.74
N GLN A 39 1.53 7.56 -12.76
CA GLN A 39 0.83 8.45 -13.69
C GLN A 39 -0.69 8.22 -13.68
N VAL A 40 -1.27 7.96 -12.51
CA VAL A 40 -2.71 7.72 -12.38
C VAL A 40 -3.47 8.99 -12.74
N GLU A 41 -4.29 8.91 -13.79
CA GLU A 41 -5.09 10.04 -14.26
C GLU A 41 -6.47 10.10 -13.60
N GLY A 42 -6.97 11.33 -13.45
CA GLY A 42 -8.27 11.66 -12.91
C GLY A 42 -8.28 11.85 -11.40
N VAL A 43 -9.47 12.17 -10.87
CA VAL A 43 -9.71 12.23 -9.42
C VAL A 43 -9.84 10.79 -8.92
N CYS A 44 -9.11 10.43 -7.88
CA CYS A 44 -9.17 9.09 -7.30
C CYS A 44 -9.24 9.10 -5.78
N GLU A 45 -9.73 8.02 -5.20
CA GLU A 45 -9.86 7.85 -3.76
C GLU A 45 -9.29 6.50 -3.32
N LEU A 46 -8.60 6.44 -2.19
CA LEU A 46 -8.18 5.19 -1.56
C LEU A 46 -8.10 5.35 -0.05
N THR A 47 -8.26 4.24 0.66
CA THR A 47 -8.13 4.21 2.12
C THR A 47 -6.96 3.36 2.53
N VAL A 48 -6.18 3.86 3.49
CA VAL A 48 -5.12 3.12 4.18
C VAL A 48 -5.55 2.91 5.63
N VAL A 49 -5.54 1.66 6.08
CA VAL A 49 -5.86 1.28 7.46
C VAL A 49 -4.65 0.61 8.10
N VAL A 50 -4.20 1.13 9.24
CA VAL A 50 -3.14 0.51 10.06
C VAL A 50 -3.78 -0.10 11.30
N THR A 51 -3.71 -1.43 11.41
CA THR A 51 -4.41 -2.21 12.44
C THR A 51 -3.57 -3.40 12.92
N GLY A 52 -4.16 -4.28 13.72
CA GLY A 52 -3.52 -5.44 14.33
C GLY A 52 -3.54 -6.70 13.46
N ASP A 53 -2.69 -7.66 13.82
CA ASP A 53 -2.59 -8.97 13.15
C ASP A 53 -3.89 -9.77 13.18
N ASP A 54 -4.66 -9.66 14.26
CA ASP A 54 -5.93 -10.34 14.45
C ASP A 54 -6.96 -9.90 13.40
N VAL A 55 -7.02 -8.60 13.12
CA VAL A 55 -7.88 -8.02 12.10
C VAL A 55 -7.45 -8.48 10.70
N LEU A 56 -6.15 -8.41 10.37
CA LEU A 56 -5.66 -8.87 9.07
C LEU A 56 -5.87 -10.37 8.88
N HIS A 57 -5.64 -11.18 9.91
CA HIS A 57 -5.85 -12.62 9.86
C HIS A 57 -7.31 -12.98 9.62
N ASP A 58 -8.24 -12.32 10.31
CA ASP A 58 -9.68 -12.49 10.08
C ASP A 58 -10.09 -12.07 8.65
N LEU A 59 -9.58 -10.94 8.15
CA LEU A 59 -9.81 -10.48 6.78
C LEU A 59 -9.24 -11.45 5.74
N ASN A 60 -8.02 -11.96 5.95
CA ASN A 60 -7.37 -12.89 5.05
C ASN A 60 -8.17 -14.20 4.94
N ARG A 61 -8.66 -14.71 6.08
CA ARG A 61 -9.54 -15.88 6.12
C ARG A 61 -10.87 -15.62 5.42
N ARG A 62 -11.54 -14.50 5.72
CA ARG A 62 -12.88 -14.21 5.18
C ARG A 62 -12.91 -13.88 3.69
N HIS A 63 -11.88 -13.21 3.18
CA HIS A 63 -11.87 -12.69 1.81
C HIS A 63 -10.97 -13.47 0.85
N ARG A 64 -9.95 -14.18 1.35
CA ARG A 64 -9.01 -14.96 0.53
C ARG A 64 -9.01 -16.45 0.83
N ASP A 65 -9.80 -16.92 1.81
CA ASP A 65 -9.82 -18.32 2.30
C ASP A 65 -8.43 -18.79 2.77
N VAL A 66 -7.60 -17.86 3.25
CA VAL A 66 -6.25 -18.12 3.75
C VAL A 66 -6.22 -17.89 5.26
N ASP A 67 -6.17 -18.98 6.02
CA ASP A 67 -6.07 -18.96 7.48
C ASP A 67 -4.61 -18.78 7.94
N ALA A 68 -3.99 -17.69 7.50
CA ALA A 68 -2.62 -17.34 7.85
C ALA A 68 -2.50 -15.83 8.10
N PRO A 69 -1.62 -15.41 9.01
CA PRO A 69 -1.41 -14.00 9.25
C PRO A 69 -0.60 -13.39 8.08
N THR A 70 -0.93 -12.15 7.70
CA THR A 70 -0.31 -11.39 6.58
C THR A 70 0.07 -9.98 7.05
N ASP A 71 1.05 -9.35 6.41
CA ASP A 71 1.54 -8.00 6.71
C ASP A 71 0.72 -6.90 6.01
N VAL A 72 0.22 -7.18 4.79
CA VAL A 72 -0.61 -6.25 4.03
C VAL A 72 -1.69 -6.97 3.21
N LEU A 73 -2.88 -6.37 3.16
CA LEU A 73 -3.98 -6.76 2.28
C LEU A 73 -4.39 -5.58 1.42
N ALA A 74 -4.52 -5.80 0.12
CA ALA A 74 -5.11 -4.85 -0.82
C ALA A 74 -6.45 -5.40 -1.31
N PHE A 75 -7.51 -4.61 -1.13
CA PHE A 75 -8.86 -4.89 -1.64
C PHE A 75 -9.20 -3.88 -2.73
N PRO A 76 -8.97 -4.22 -4.01
CA PRO A 76 -9.35 -3.34 -5.11
C PRO A 76 -10.87 -3.19 -5.18
N ASP A 77 -11.33 -2.01 -5.61
CA ASP A 77 -12.75 -1.80 -5.84
C ASP A 77 -13.28 -2.79 -6.91
N ALA A 78 -14.14 -3.71 -6.46
CA ALA A 78 -14.75 -4.75 -7.28
C ALA A 78 -15.78 -4.19 -8.28
N THR A 79 -16.18 -2.91 -8.16
CA THR A 79 -17.06 -2.24 -9.11
C THR A 79 -16.34 -1.75 -10.37
N ARG A 80 -15.07 -2.14 -10.57
CA ARG A 80 -14.29 -2.12 -11.84
C ARG A 80 -14.93 -2.89 -13.01
N GLY A 81 -16.26 -2.94 -13.10
CA GLY A 81 -16.96 -3.21 -14.34
C GLY A 81 -16.75 -2.08 -15.36
N PRO A 82 -17.18 -2.26 -16.62
CA PRO A 82 -16.99 -1.27 -17.71
C PRO A 82 -17.72 0.06 -17.52
N PHE A 83 -18.34 0.29 -16.35
CA PHE A 83 -18.97 1.55 -16.00
C PHE A 83 -17.90 2.58 -15.66
N VAL A 84 -17.55 3.36 -16.67
CA VAL A 84 -16.78 4.59 -16.51
C VAL A 84 -17.51 5.44 -15.47
N ALA A 85 -16.82 5.74 -14.36
CA ALA A 85 -17.34 6.67 -13.34
C ALA A 85 -17.82 7.95 -14.04
N ALA A 86 -18.97 8.48 -13.61
CA ALA A 86 -19.50 9.70 -14.21
C ALA A 86 -18.42 10.81 -14.16
N PRO A 87 -18.25 11.59 -15.24
CA PRO A 87 -17.23 12.63 -15.29
C PRO A 87 -17.33 13.56 -14.07
N GLY A 88 -16.26 13.66 -13.28
CA GLY A 88 -16.16 14.55 -12.12
C GLY A 88 -16.38 13.90 -10.74
N LEU A 89 -16.68 12.60 -10.66
CA LEU A 89 -16.64 11.87 -9.38
C LEU A 89 -15.28 11.18 -9.18
N PRO A 90 -14.74 11.18 -7.94
CA PRO A 90 -13.51 10.44 -7.64
C PRO A 90 -13.72 8.95 -7.93
N ARG A 91 -12.75 8.36 -8.63
CA ARG A 91 -12.68 6.90 -8.82
C ARG A 91 -12.08 6.28 -7.57
N TYR A 92 -12.89 5.53 -6.83
CA TYR A 92 -12.38 4.75 -5.70
C TYR A 92 -11.52 3.58 -6.20
N LEU A 93 -10.31 3.46 -5.65
CA LEU A 93 -9.32 2.44 -6.01
C LEU A 93 -9.42 1.21 -5.12
N GLY A 94 -9.84 1.40 -3.87
CA GLY A 94 -9.96 0.35 -2.87
C GLY A 94 -9.25 0.66 -1.55
N ASP A 95 -9.04 -0.39 -0.77
CA ASP A 95 -8.48 -0.33 0.58
C ASP A 95 -7.12 -1.03 0.66
N VAL A 96 -6.19 -0.44 1.40
CA VAL A 96 -4.92 -1.04 1.82
C VAL A 96 -4.92 -1.18 3.34
N ILE A 97 -4.85 -2.41 3.84
CA ILE A 97 -4.86 -2.72 5.26
C ILE A 97 -3.49 -3.27 5.63
N VAL A 98 -2.82 -2.64 6.60
CA VAL A 98 -1.45 -2.94 7.00
C VAL A 98 -1.42 -3.36 8.47
N SER A 99 -0.70 -4.44 8.78
CA SER A 99 -0.44 -4.84 10.16
C SER A 99 0.71 -4.03 10.74
N PHE A 100 0.43 -3.28 11.80
CA PHE A 100 1.47 -2.59 12.56
C PHE A 100 2.45 -3.56 13.26
N PRO A 101 2.01 -4.61 13.98
CA PRO A 101 2.93 -5.56 14.62
C PRO A 101 3.93 -6.19 13.64
N ARG A 102 3.46 -6.56 12.44
CA ARG A 102 4.27 -7.12 11.37
C ARG A 102 5.28 -6.14 10.83
N ALA A 103 4.82 -4.94 10.46
CA ALA A 103 5.69 -3.87 9.99
C ALA A 103 6.79 -3.55 11.02
N SER A 104 6.44 -3.55 12.31
CA SER A 104 7.42 -3.33 13.38
C SER A 104 8.45 -4.45 13.49
N ALA A 105 8.03 -5.71 13.36
CA ALA A 105 8.94 -6.86 13.35
C ALA A 105 9.87 -6.85 12.12
N GLN A 106 9.32 -6.62 10.92
CA GLN A 106 10.08 -6.54 9.67
C GLN A 106 11.09 -5.40 9.70
N ALA A 107 10.68 -4.21 10.17
CA ALA A 107 11.58 -3.07 10.35
C ALA A 107 12.75 -3.40 11.29
N ALA A 108 12.48 -4.09 12.41
CA ALA A 108 13.51 -4.49 13.36
C ALA A 108 14.48 -5.54 12.77
N GLU A 109 13.97 -6.49 11.99
CA GLU A 109 14.79 -7.50 11.30
C GLU A 109 15.66 -6.90 10.20
N ALA A 110 15.12 -5.96 9.44
CA ALA A 110 15.80 -5.28 8.34
C ALA A 110 16.67 -4.08 8.79
N GLY A 111 16.53 -3.65 10.05
CA GLY A 111 17.38 -2.62 10.65
C GLY A 111 17.00 -1.18 10.28
N HIS A 112 15.74 -0.91 9.97
CA HIS A 112 15.23 0.42 9.65
C HIS A 112 14.01 0.79 10.51
N ASP A 113 13.48 2.00 10.31
CA ASP A 113 12.38 2.52 11.12
C ASP A 113 11.04 1.85 10.79
N THR A 114 10.17 1.67 11.79
CA THR A 114 8.83 1.10 11.59
C THR A 114 7.96 1.96 10.68
N GLN A 115 8.07 3.29 10.75
CA GLN A 115 7.34 4.17 9.83
C GLN A 115 7.81 3.97 8.38
N ALA A 116 9.10 3.72 8.17
CA ALA A 116 9.66 3.43 6.85
C ALA A 116 9.09 2.11 6.29
N GLU A 117 8.95 1.08 7.13
CA GLU A 117 8.31 -0.18 6.73
C GLU A 117 6.82 -0.01 6.43
N LEU A 118 6.10 0.77 7.24
CA LEU A 118 4.69 1.08 6.95
C LEU A 118 4.55 1.80 5.60
N GLN A 119 5.46 2.72 5.26
CA GLN A 119 5.46 3.37 3.94
C GLN A 119 5.74 2.36 2.83
N LEU A 120 6.67 1.43 3.02
CA LEU A 120 6.95 0.34 2.09
C LEU A 120 5.72 -0.53 1.84
N LEU A 121 5.03 -0.97 2.90
CA LEU A 121 3.81 -1.78 2.80
C LEU A 121 2.65 -1.01 2.17
N VAL A 122 2.54 0.31 2.40
CA VAL A 122 1.55 1.16 1.71
C VAL A 122 1.86 1.27 0.22
N VAL A 123 3.11 1.51 -0.16
CA VAL A 123 3.51 1.53 -1.58
C VAL A 123 3.16 0.21 -2.25
N HIS A 124 3.53 -0.91 -1.60
CA HIS A 124 3.25 -2.26 -2.07
C HIS A 124 1.73 -2.51 -2.24
N GLY A 125 0.93 -2.19 -1.23
CA GLY A 125 -0.52 -2.34 -1.27
C GLY A 125 -1.18 -1.49 -2.36
N VAL A 126 -0.76 -0.23 -2.54
CA VAL A 126 -1.29 0.64 -3.59
C VAL A 126 -0.90 0.14 -4.98
N LEU A 127 0.31 -0.39 -5.18
CA LEU A 127 0.71 -1.04 -6.45
C LEU A 127 -0.23 -2.20 -6.80
N HIS A 128 -0.61 -3.03 -5.82
CA HIS A 128 -1.63 -4.06 -6.04
C HIS A 128 -3.00 -3.50 -6.44
N LEU A 129 -3.47 -2.39 -5.83
CA LEU A 129 -4.70 -1.72 -6.27
C LEU A 129 -4.62 -1.25 -7.74
N LEU A 130 -3.42 -0.90 -8.21
CA LEU A 130 -3.17 -0.51 -9.60
C LEU A 130 -3.00 -1.69 -10.56
N GLY A 131 -3.05 -2.93 -10.07
CA GLY A 131 -2.97 -4.15 -10.88
C GLY A 131 -1.58 -4.74 -11.02
N TYR A 132 -0.61 -4.29 -10.21
CA TYR A 132 0.64 -5.02 -10.04
C TYR A 132 0.38 -6.32 -9.28
N ASP A 133 1.20 -7.31 -9.57
CA ASP A 133 1.15 -8.63 -8.96
C ASP A 133 2.59 -9.13 -8.77
N ASP A 134 2.79 -10.07 -7.85
CA ASP A 134 4.10 -10.61 -7.48
C ASP A 134 4.17 -12.14 -7.54
N VAL A 135 3.17 -12.77 -8.19
CA VAL A 135 3.06 -14.23 -8.34
C VAL A 135 4.12 -14.86 -9.25
N THR A 136 4.64 -14.13 -10.25
CA THR A 136 5.75 -14.60 -11.10
C THR A 136 6.99 -13.76 -10.88
N GLU A 137 8.16 -14.34 -11.13
CA GLU A 137 9.44 -13.63 -10.98
C GLU A 137 9.51 -12.34 -11.79
N GLU A 138 8.96 -12.32 -13.01
CA GLU A 138 8.93 -11.14 -13.87
C GLU A 138 8.02 -10.04 -13.33
N GLN A 139 6.80 -10.38 -12.90
CA GLN A 139 5.86 -9.40 -12.34
C GLN A 139 6.40 -8.83 -11.03
N ARG A 140 6.93 -9.72 -10.20
CA ARG A 140 7.60 -9.43 -8.94
C ARG A 140 8.79 -8.48 -9.13
N ALA A 141 9.67 -8.72 -10.11
CA ALA A 141 10.78 -7.82 -10.42
C ALA A 141 10.30 -6.43 -10.82
N ARG A 142 9.30 -6.34 -11.71
CA ARG A 142 8.71 -5.05 -12.12
C ARG A 142 8.09 -4.30 -10.94
N MET A 143 7.44 -5.01 -10.02
CA MET A 143 6.85 -4.42 -8.83
C MET A 143 7.92 -3.89 -7.88
N TRP A 144 9.04 -4.61 -7.70
CA TRP A 144 10.14 -4.14 -6.88
C TRP A 144 10.89 -2.96 -7.45
N ASP A 145 11.08 -2.92 -8.77
CA ASP A 145 11.67 -1.76 -9.43
C ASP A 145 10.80 -0.52 -9.18
N ALA A 146 9.49 -0.63 -9.40
CA ALA A 146 8.54 0.45 -9.12
C ALA A 146 8.54 0.87 -7.64
N GLN A 147 8.50 -0.09 -6.72
CA GLN A 147 8.56 0.16 -5.29
C GLN A 147 9.85 0.90 -4.89
N SER A 148 11.00 0.47 -5.42
CA SER A 148 12.30 1.08 -5.15
C SER A 148 12.37 2.52 -5.66
N GLU A 149 11.88 2.77 -6.88
CA GLU A 149 11.84 4.12 -7.44
C GLU A 149 10.97 5.08 -6.60
N ILE A 150 9.84 4.60 -6.10
CA ILE A 150 8.91 5.39 -5.28
C ILE A 150 9.53 5.69 -3.90
N LEU A 151 10.10 4.69 -3.23
CA LEU A 151 10.74 4.88 -1.92
C LEU A 151 11.95 5.82 -2.01
N GLN A 152 12.77 5.69 -3.07
CA GLN A 152 13.87 6.63 -3.33
C GLN A 152 13.37 8.06 -3.54
N ALA A 153 12.25 8.24 -4.26
CA ALA A 153 11.65 9.55 -4.46
C ALA A 153 11.16 10.20 -3.16
N LEU A 154 10.74 9.38 -2.19
CA LEU A 154 10.30 9.82 -0.87
C LEU A 154 11.47 10.02 0.11
N GLY A 155 12.69 9.59 -0.24
CA GLY A 155 13.83 9.56 0.67
C GLY A 155 13.65 8.56 1.83
N VAL A 156 12.87 7.50 1.60
CA VAL A 156 12.58 6.48 2.61
C VAL A 156 13.59 5.34 2.47
N GLU A 157 14.37 5.11 3.52
CA GLU A 157 15.28 3.98 3.62
C GLU A 157 14.51 2.76 4.17
N ALA A 158 13.78 2.09 3.28
CA ALA A 158 13.16 0.81 3.54
C ALA A 158 13.45 -0.12 2.37
N HIS A 159 13.70 -1.39 2.68
CA HIS A 159 13.96 -2.41 1.69
C HIS A 159 13.09 -3.61 1.99
N PRO A 160 12.61 -4.32 0.95
CA PRO A 160 11.90 -5.57 1.17
C PRO A 160 12.80 -6.49 1.99
N PRO A 161 12.22 -7.38 2.84
CA PRO A 161 13.03 -8.39 3.52
C PRO A 161 13.87 -9.08 2.46
N LEU A 162 15.19 -9.10 2.68
CA LEU A 162 16.12 -9.80 1.80
C LEU A 162 15.55 -11.19 1.61
N SER A 163 14.98 -11.45 0.44
CA SER A 163 14.49 -12.78 0.09
C SER A 163 15.69 -13.67 0.34
N ASN A 164 15.54 -14.59 1.29
CA ASN A 164 16.59 -15.51 1.64
C ASN A 164 16.75 -16.40 0.41
N THR A 165 17.56 -15.96 -0.55
CA THR A 165 18.04 -16.77 -1.66
C THR A 165 18.87 -17.84 -0.99
N ARG A 166 18.22 -18.97 -0.71
CA ARG A 166 18.85 -20.25 -0.49
C ARG A 166 18.34 -21.20 -1.54
#